data_AF-A0A2I0DCB2-F1
#
_entry.id   AF-A0A2I0DCB2-F1
#
_cell.length_a   1.000
_cell.length_b   1.000
_cell.length_c   1.000
_cell.angle_alpha   90.00
_cell.angle_beta   90.00
_cell.angle_gamma   90.00
#
_symmetry.space_group_name_H-M   'P 1'
#
loop_
_entity.id
_entity.type
_entity.pdbx_description
1 polymer ?
#
loop_
_entity_poly.entity_id
_entity_poly.type
_entity_poly.pdbx_seq_one_letter_code
_entity_poly.pdbx_strand_id
1 'polypeptide(L)'
;MTTKNLILDLRDNGGGGDRNSKGLYRILKKYIKRNNVYVLVNHRTASNAEQFAYKLSDFKNCTVLGNRTSGTAAYEMVNSNYNLPCKNYVVVLTSKKHTEYIKLESTGIEPDIKLDIEKDWMIQVQNYIQRNN
;
A
#
# COMPACT_ATOMS: atom_id res chain seq x y z
N MET A 1 20.23 6.07 7.54
CA MET A 1 20.02 5.87 6.09
C MET A 1 20.66 7.05 5.37
N THR A 2 21.66 6.78 4.54
CA THR A 2 22.53 7.78 3.88
C THR A 2 22.31 7.87 2.37
N THR A 3 21.49 7.01 1.78
CA THR A 3 21.19 7.01 0.34
C THR A 3 20.18 8.11 0.01
N LYS A 4 20.30 8.72 -1.18
CA LYS A 4 19.37 9.76 -1.69
C LYS A 4 18.03 9.20 -2.15
N ASN A 5 18.03 7.94 -2.60
CA ASN A 5 16.88 7.23 -3.13
C ASN A 5 16.64 5.96 -2.29
N LEU A 6 15.39 5.67 -1.96
CA LEU A 6 14.95 4.45 -1.29
C LEU A 6 13.81 3.81 -2.08
N ILE A 7 13.94 2.53 -2.42
CA ILE A 7 12.84 1.74 -2.97
C ILE A 7 12.21 0.97 -1.80
N LEU A 8 10.91 1.17 -1.62
CA LEU A 8 10.10 0.46 -0.64
C LEU A 8 9.18 -0.51 -1.39
N ASP A 9 9.47 -1.81 -1.29
CA ASP A 9 8.67 -2.83 -1.96
C ASP A 9 7.50 -3.28 -1.09
N LEU A 10 6.28 -2.95 -1.51
CA LEU A 10 5.02 -3.39 -0.89
C LEU A 10 4.24 -4.35 -1.78
N ARG A 11 4.85 -4.86 -2.87
CA ARG A 11 4.24 -5.94 -3.64
C ARG A 11 3.98 -7.12 -2.72
N ASP A 12 2.83 -7.74 -2.91
CA ASP A 12 2.45 -8.97 -2.20
C ASP A 12 2.30 -8.80 -0.68
N ASN A 13 2.27 -7.55 -0.22
CA ASN A 13 2.04 -7.23 1.17
C ASN A 13 0.54 -7.05 1.43
N GLY A 14 -0.09 -8.08 1.99
CA GLY A 14 -1.51 -8.07 2.34
C GLY A 14 -1.91 -7.15 3.50
N GLY A 15 -0.94 -6.49 4.15
CA GLY A 15 -1.16 -5.58 5.27
C GLY A 15 -0.71 -6.14 6.61
N GLY A 16 -1.43 -5.77 7.68
CA GLY A 16 -1.06 -6.09 9.05
C GLY A 16 -1.58 -5.05 10.04
N GLY A 17 -1.12 -5.09 11.29
CA GLY A 17 -1.54 -4.15 12.32
C GLY A 17 -0.91 -2.76 12.16
N ASP A 18 -1.72 -1.70 12.29
CA ASP A 18 -1.27 -0.29 12.18
C ASP A 18 -0.13 0.08 13.15
N ARG A 19 -0.01 -0.62 14.28
CA ARG A 19 1.11 -0.44 15.22
C ARG A 19 2.47 -0.68 14.56
N ASN A 20 2.56 -1.65 13.66
CA ASN A 20 3.80 -2.03 12.99
C ASN A 20 4.20 -0.99 11.94
N SER A 21 3.23 -0.54 11.14
CA SER A 21 3.49 0.44 10.09
C SER A 21 3.72 1.86 10.64
N LYS A 22 3.09 2.24 11.77
CA LYS A 22 3.31 3.57 12.41
C LYS A 22 4.77 3.86 12.75
N GLY A 23 5.49 2.86 13.27
CA GLY A 23 6.91 3.02 13.61
C GLY A 23 7.75 3.37 12.37
N LEU A 24 7.56 2.59 11.30
CA LEU A 24 8.25 2.79 10.03
C LEU A 24 7.83 4.12 9.37
N TYR A 25 6.53 4.45 9.39
CA TYR A 25 6.00 5.70 8.84
C TYR A 25 6.69 6.91 9.44
N ARG A 26 6.90 6.92 10.77
CA ARG A 26 7.55 8.03 11.48
C ARG A 26 9.00 8.24 11.03
N ILE A 27 9.71 7.16 10.70
CA ILE A 27 11.09 7.22 10.19
C ILE A 27 11.06 7.73 8.74
N LEU A 28 10.24 7.11 7.89
CA LEU A 28 10.13 7.49 6.47
C LEU A 28 9.65 8.93 6.28
N LYS A 29 8.70 9.41 7.10
CA LYS A 29 8.23 10.79 7.10
C LYS A 29 9.35 11.82 7.32
N LYS A 30 10.39 11.49 8.09
CA LYS A 30 11.57 12.35 8.26
C LYS A 30 12.51 12.21 7.07
N TYR A 31 12.71 10.98 6.59
CA TYR A 31 13.60 10.67 5.48
C TYR A 31 13.15 11.32 4.16
N ILE A 32 11.86 11.23 3.81
CA ILE A 32 11.29 11.69 2.54
C ILE A 32 11.33 13.22 2.36
N LYS A 33 11.50 13.98 3.45
CA LYS A 33 11.63 15.45 3.38
C LYS A 33 12.91 15.90 2.66
N ARG A 34 13.91 15.04 2.55
CA ARG A 34 15.22 15.36 1.95
C ARG A 34 15.69 14.33 0.93
N ASN A 35 14.95 13.24 0.76
CA ASN A 35 15.31 12.09 -0.06
C ASN A 35 14.07 11.61 -0.81
N ASN A 36 14.29 10.86 -1.88
CA ASN A 36 13.22 10.30 -2.69
C ASN A 36 12.85 8.90 -2.22
N VAL A 37 11.55 8.60 -2.18
CA VAL A 37 11.01 7.29 -1.85
C VAL A 37 10.17 6.79 -3.01
N TYR A 38 10.48 5.60 -3.50
CA TYR A 38 9.76 4.94 -4.60
C TYR A 38 9.02 3.74 -4.01
N VAL A 39 7.70 3.79 -3.98
CA VAL A 39 6.86 2.74 -3.37
C VAL A 39 6.35 1.82 -4.46
N LEU A 40 6.74 0.55 -4.41
CA LEU A 40 6.34 -0.45 -5.39
C LEU A 40 5.09 -1.17 -4.89
N VAL A 41 4.02 -1.17 -5.69
CA VAL A 41 2.71 -1.73 -5.31
C VAL A 41 2.11 -2.61 -6.42
N ASN A 42 1.28 -3.58 -6.04
CA ASN A 42 0.51 -4.38 -6.99
C ASN A 42 -0.87 -4.73 -6.43
N HIS A 43 -1.66 -5.51 -7.18
CA HIS A 43 -3.01 -5.89 -6.79
C HIS A 43 -3.08 -6.67 -5.45
N ARG A 44 -1.96 -7.25 -4.99
CA ARG A 44 -1.86 -7.94 -3.70
C ARG A 44 -1.43 -7.03 -2.54
N THR A 45 -1.06 -5.77 -2.83
CA THR A 45 -0.92 -4.74 -1.81
C THR A 45 -2.31 -4.39 -1.27
N ALA A 46 -2.54 -4.68 0.01
CA ALA A 46 -3.89 -4.64 0.60
C ALA A 46 -3.89 -4.11 2.03
N SER A 47 -5.09 -3.82 2.55
CA SER A 47 -5.29 -3.43 3.95
C SER A 47 -4.31 -2.34 4.42
N ASN A 48 -3.65 -2.52 5.56
CA ASN A 48 -2.75 -1.52 6.12
C ASN A 48 -1.53 -1.21 5.23
N ALA A 49 -1.11 -2.11 4.33
CA ALA A 49 -0.05 -1.79 3.36
C ALA A 49 -0.53 -0.76 2.33
N GLU A 50 -1.77 -0.87 1.89
CA GLU A 50 -2.42 0.12 1.02
C GLU A 50 -2.59 1.45 1.75
N GLN A 51 -3.09 1.44 2.98
CA GLN A 51 -3.16 2.64 3.83
C GLN A 51 -1.78 3.30 4.01
N PHE A 52 -0.72 2.49 4.15
CA PHE A 52 0.64 2.97 4.31
C PHE A 52 1.19 3.63 3.04
N ALA A 53 0.97 3.02 1.88
CA ALA A 53 1.30 3.59 0.58
C ALA A 53 0.57 4.93 0.38
N TYR A 54 -0.74 4.98 0.66
CA TYR A 54 -1.55 6.20 0.56
C TYR A 54 -1.02 7.33 1.45
N LYS A 55 -0.66 7.04 2.70
CA LYS A 55 -0.07 8.04 3.60
C LYS A 55 1.30 8.56 3.15
N LEU A 56 2.04 7.76 2.36
CA LEU A 56 3.33 8.16 1.81
C LEU A 56 3.17 8.93 0.48
N SER A 57 2.14 8.65 -0.32
CA SER A 57 1.90 9.37 -1.59
C SER A 57 1.59 10.85 -1.40
N ASP A 58 1.17 11.28 -0.21
CA ASP A 58 0.97 12.71 0.11
C ASP A 58 2.26 13.56 0.04
N PHE A 59 3.43 12.93 0.05
CA PHE A 59 4.71 13.63 -0.06
C PHE A 59 5.15 13.79 -1.51
N LYS A 60 5.55 15.01 -1.90
CA LYS A 60 6.07 15.31 -3.26
C LYS A 60 7.28 14.47 -3.69
N ASN A 61 8.09 14.01 -2.74
CA ASN A 61 9.25 13.17 -3.00
C ASN A 61 8.92 11.66 -2.92
N CYS A 62 7.63 11.31 -2.89
CA CYS A 62 7.15 9.95 -3.04
C CYS A 62 6.74 9.74 -4.49
N THR A 63 7.05 8.58 -5.06
CA THR A 63 6.46 8.12 -6.31
C THR A 63 5.98 6.70 -6.12
N VAL A 64 4.71 6.44 -6.39
CA VAL A 64 4.12 5.10 -6.38
C VAL A 64 4.24 4.50 -7.77
N LEU A 65 4.85 3.32 -7.87
CA LEU A 65 5.05 2.60 -9.12
C LEU A 65 4.45 1.20 -9.04
N GLY A 66 4.02 0.67 -10.17
CA GLY A 66 3.58 -0.71 -10.29
C GLY A 66 2.21 -0.82 -10.93
N ASN A 67 1.28 -1.50 -10.27
CA ASN A 67 -0.11 -1.61 -10.72
C ASN A 67 -1.07 -1.31 -9.57
N ARG A 68 -2.33 -1.02 -9.92
CA ARG A 68 -3.41 -0.72 -8.98
C ARG A 68 -3.46 -1.71 -7.82
N THR A 69 -3.61 -1.18 -6.61
CA THR A 69 -3.70 -2.00 -5.39
C THR A 69 -5.04 -2.75 -5.28
N SER A 70 -5.21 -3.50 -4.19
CA SER A 70 -6.39 -4.34 -3.99
C SER A 70 -7.70 -3.55 -3.89
N GLY A 71 -7.67 -2.36 -3.27
CA GLY A 71 -8.87 -1.62 -2.90
C GLY A 71 -9.53 -2.14 -1.62
N THR A 72 -8.75 -2.62 -0.65
CA THR A 72 -9.28 -3.20 0.61
C THR A 72 -8.75 -2.46 1.83
N ALA A 73 -8.88 -1.13 1.84
CA ALA A 73 -8.20 -0.27 2.82
C ALA A 73 -9.10 0.22 3.96
N ALA A 74 -10.41 0.27 3.79
CA ALA A 74 -11.29 0.96 4.73
C ALA A 74 -11.83 0.05 5.83
N TYR A 75 -11.91 -1.27 5.62
CA TYR A 75 -12.53 -2.19 6.56
C TYR A 75 -11.55 -3.23 7.11
N GLU A 76 -11.62 -3.48 8.42
CA GLU A 76 -10.89 -4.57 9.06
C GLU A 76 -11.85 -5.70 9.46
N MET A 77 -11.32 -6.93 9.47
CA MET A 77 -12.00 -8.12 9.95
C MET A 77 -11.20 -8.73 11.10
N VAL A 78 -11.88 -9.01 12.21
CA VAL A 78 -11.32 -9.73 13.36
C VAL A 78 -12.39 -10.69 13.85
N ASN A 79 -12.15 -11.99 13.76
CA ASN A 79 -13.10 -13.04 14.19
C ASN A 79 -14.52 -12.88 13.59
N SER A 80 -14.60 -12.51 12.31
CA SER A 80 -15.81 -11.98 11.67
C SER A 80 -16.78 -13.02 11.10
N ASN A 81 -16.49 -14.31 11.22
CA ASN A 81 -17.27 -15.36 10.55
C ASN A 81 -18.30 -15.96 11.50
N TYR A 82 -19.58 -15.77 11.19
CA TYR A 82 -20.69 -16.31 11.95
C TYR A 82 -21.50 -17.26 11.07
N ASN A 83 -21.54 -18.54 11.42
CA ASN A 83 -22.47 -19.48 10.79
C ASN A 83 -23.89 -19.15 11.25
N LEU A 84 -24.82 -18.97 10.31
CA LEU A 84 -26.24 -18.79 10.65
C LEU A 84 -26.82 -20.09 11.22
N PRO A 85 -27.92 -20.01 12.03
CA PRO A 85 -28.53 -21.20 12.66
C PRO A 85 -28.89 -22.32 11.67
N CYS A 86 -29.22 -21.98 10.42
CA CYS A 86 -29.55 -22.94 9.37
C CYS A 86 -28.33 -23.65 8.77
N LYS A 87 -27.09 -23.30 9.16
CA LYS A 87 -25.81 -23.88 8.70
C LYS A 87 -25.49 -23.79 7.21
N ASN A 88 -26.37 -23.20 6.40
CA ASN A 88 -26.17 -23.05 4.95
C ASN A 88 -25.52 -21.72 4.55
N TYR A 89 -25.34 -20.80 5.50
CA TYR A 89 -24.83 -19.46 5.24
C TYR A 89 -23.83 -19.02 6.31
N VAL A 90 -22.83 -18.27 5.87
CA VAL A 90 -21.86 -17.57 6.73
C VAL A 90 -22.08 -16.07 6.54
N VAL A 91 -22.16 -15.35 7.66
CA VAL A 91 -22.11 -13.90 7.66
C VAL A 91 -20.68 -13.47 7.98
N VAL A 92 -20.14 -12.58 7.15
CA VAL A 92 -18.85 -11.92 7.38
C VAL A 92 -19.11 -10.45 7.64
N LEU A 93 -18.83 -9.99 8.86
CA LEU A 93 -19.02 -8.60 9.27
C LEU A 93 -17.68 -7.91 9.51
N THR A 94 -17.58 -6.67 9.05
CA THR A 94 -16.41 -5.83 9.34
C THR A 94 -16.40 -5.45 10.82
N SER A 95 -15.25 -5.58 11.49
CA SER A 95 -15.10 -5.24 12.91
C SER A 95 -14.71 -3.78 13.13
N LYS A 96 -14.02 -3.16 12.16
CA LYS A 96 -13.65 -1.74 12.21
C LYS A 96 -13.76 -1.08 10.84
N LYS A 97 -13.91 0.24 10.88
CA LYS A 97 -13.95 1.12 9.71
C LYS A 97 -12.96 2.27 9.88
N HIS A 98 -12.15 2.49 8.86
CA HIS A 98 -11.23 3.61 8.69
C HIS A 98 -11.79 4.55 7.63
N THR A 99 -12.56 5.55 8.07
CA THR A 99 -13.33 6.42 7.17
C THR A 99 -12.44 7.25 6.26
N GLU A 100 -11.21 7.55 6.69
CA GLU A 100 -10.23 8.29 5.90
C GLU A 100 -9.79 7.56 4.61
N TYR A 101 -9.91 6.23 4.55
CA TYR A 101 -9.55 5.43 3.38
C TYR A 101 -10.76 4.95 2.59
N ILE A 102 -11.97 5.44 2.87
CA ILE A 102 -13.21 4.96 2.22
C ILE A 102 -13.19 5.12 0.70
N LYS A 103 -12.49 6.14 0.19
CA LYS A 103 -12.33 6.38 -1.25
C LYS A 103 -11.49 5.32 -1.96
N LEU A 104 -10.63 4.63 -1.20
CA LEU A 104 -9.80 3.55 -1.73
C LEU A 104 -10.56 2.22 -1.74
N GLU A 105 -11.62 2.08 -0.95
CA GLU A 105 -12.38 0.83 -0.91
C GLU A 105 -12.95 0.49 -2.28
N SER A 106 -12.77 -0.75 -2.71
CA SER A 106 -13.07 -1.29 -4.05
C SER A 106 -12.40 -0.57 -5.23
N THR A 107 -11.56 0.43 -4.97
CA THR A 107 -10.91 1.27 -5.99
C THR A 107 -9.41 1.00 -6.02
N GLY A 108 -8.77 1.05 -4.86
CA GLY A 108 -7.32 0.97 -4.70
C GLY A 108 -6.61 2.29 -5.03
N ILE A 109 -5.30 2.26 -4.92
CA ILE A 109 -4.39 3.33 -5.35
C ILE A 109 -3.99 3.01 -6.79
N GLU A 110 -4.29 3.90 -7.73
CA GLU A 110 -3.66 3.87 -9.05
C GLU A 110 -2.23 4.44 -8.91
N PRO A 111 -1.18 3.72 -9.38
CA PRO A 111 0.19 4.20 -9.26
C PRO A 111 0.42 5.44 -10.11
N ASP A 112 1.32 6.32 -9.67
CA ASP A 112 1.78 7.46 -10.46
C ASP A 112 2.41 6.99 -11.78
N ILE A 113 3.15 5.88 -11.73
CA ILE A 113 3.78 5.26 -12.87
C ILE A 113 3.38 3.79 -12.96
N LYS A 114 2.59 3.46 -13.99
CA LYS A 114 2.22 2.09 -14.28
C LYS A 114 3.40 1.32 -14.87
N LEU A 115 3.74 0.17 -14.28
CA LEU A 115 4.81 -0.72 -14.76
C LEU A 115 4.23 -1.84 -15.61
N ASP A 116 5.04 -2.29 -16.57
CA ASP A 116 4.75 -3.43 -17.44
C ASP A 116 4.93 -4.73 -16.65
N ILE A 117 3.88 -5.53 -16.55
CA ILE A 117 3.85 -6.78 -15.78
C ILE A 117 4.73 -7.88 -16.39
N GLU A 118 5.01 -7.81 -17.69
CA GLU A 118 5.80 -8.81 -18.42
C GLU A 118 7.31 -8.55 -18.34
N LYS A 119 7.73 -7.44 -17.71
CA LYS A 119 9.13 -7.03 -17.57
C LYS A 119 9.56 -7.01 -16.12
N ASP A 120 10.86 -7.03 -15.88
CA ASP A 120 11.40 -6.87 -14.52
C ASP A 120 11.09 -5.46 -13.99
N TRP A 121 10.30 -5.39 -12.92
CA TRP A 121 9.89 -4.12 -12.31
C TRP A 121 11.06 -3.39 -11.64
N MET A 122 12.03 -4.10 -11.09
CA MET A 122 13.20 -3.47 -10.46
C MET A 122 14.05 -2.78 -11.50
N ILE A 123 14.27 -3.41 -12.66
CA ILE A 123 14.97 -2.78 -13.80
C ILE A 123 14.20 -1.54 -14.28
N GLN A 124 12.88 -1.62 -14.41
CA GLN A 124 12.05 -0.48 -14.81
C GLN A 124 12.17 0.69 -13.80
N VAL A 125 12.11 0.40 -12.50
CA VAL A 125 12.23 1.40 -11.43
C VAL A 125 13.64 2.02 -11.44
N GLN A 126 14.69 1.21 -11.55
CA GLN A 126 16.07 1.71 -11.63
C GLN A 126 16.27 2.63 -12.84
N ASN A 127 15.76 2.24 -14.01
CA ASN A 127 15.80 3.07 -15.22
C ASN A 127 15.04 4.39 -15.03
N TYR A 128 13.88 4.36 -14.37
CA TYR A 128 13.13 5.57 -14.04
C TYR A 128 13.90 6.49 -13.10
N ILE A 129 14.53 5.94 -12.05
CA ILE A 129 15.34 6.70 -11.09
C ILE A 129 16.55 7.34 -11.76
N GLN A 130 17.22 6.62 -12.66
CA GLN A 130 18.41 7.12 -13.38
C GLN A 130 18.08 8.25 -14.37
N ARG A 131 16.89 8.24 -14.99
CA ARG A 131 16.48 9.29 -15.94
C ARG A 131 16.05 10.60 -15.28
N ASN A 132 15.63 10.54 -14.01
CA ASN A 132 15.04 11.67 -13.28
C ASN A 132 15.95 12.20 -12.15
N ASN A 133 17.19 11.71 -12.04
CA ASN A 133 18.23 12.23 -11.14
C ASN A 133 19.44 12.70 -11.93
#